data_AF-A0A2S4ZSB5-F1
#
_entry.id   AF-A0A2S4ZSB5-F1
#
_cell.length_a   1.000
_cell.length_b   1.000
_cell.length_c   1.000
_cell.angle_alpha   90.00
_cell.angle_beta   90.00
_cell.angle_gamma   90.00
#
_symmetry.space_group_name_H-M   'P 1'
#
loop_
_entity.id
_entity.type
_entity.pdbx_description
1 polymer ?
#
loop_
_entity_poly.entity_id
_entity_poly.type
_entity_poly.pdbx_seq_one_letter_code
_entity_poly.pdbx_strand_id
1 'polypeptide(L)'
;MTAYEVAVRAEAALGEGPTWDPATGRLIWLDILGARLHTYEPSSGRRTVRTTPQHVGAAKPRAGGGLVLNLRDGVGLLDSDDTFRWLHHEPVAGRRANDAAVAPDGSLWAGTMRYDEAPGGGTLSRLTGDGAVRTVLPDVTVSNGTGWSPDGRLMYYIDSPTRRVDVFDHDADGIHERRTLVEIEEGAGFPDGLTVDAEGCVWVALWDGGAVRRYTPAGELDRVITLPTPRTTACAFGGPALTDLYITTARTGLPPSDPLSGSLLVVPGAGQGLPQPPFQG
;
A
#
# COMPACT_ATOMS: atom_id res chain seq x y z
N MET A 1 7.14 -1.80 -27.24
CA MET A 1 7.82 -0.98 -26.22
C MET A 1 7.53 -1.58 -24.87
N THR A 2 8.49 -1.65 -23.96
CA THR A 2 8.26 -2.09 -22.58
C THR A 2 7.19 -1.18 -21.96
N ALA A 3 6.16 -1.76 -21.37
CA ALA A 3 5.03 -1.02 -20.82
C ALA A 3 5.37 -0.24 -19.53
N TYR A 4 6.63 -0.19 -19.12
CA TYR A 4 7.11 0.41 -17.88
C TYR A 4 8.49 1.05 -18.06
N GLU A 5 8.81 1.96 -17.14
CA GLU A 5 10.10 2.61 -16.95
C GLU A 5 10.63 2.37 -15.52
N VAL A 6 11.93 2.56 -15.30
CA VAL A 6 12.55 2.44 -13.97
C VAL A 6 12.59 3.82 -13.31
N ALA A 7 11.61 4.11 -12.45
CA ALA A 7 11.54 5.36 -11.70
C ALA A 7 12.71 5.48 -10.69
N VAL A 8 12.97 4.42 -9.93
CA VAL A 8 14.11 4.32 -9.02
C VAL A 8 14.71 2.93 -9.10
N ARG A 9 15.95 2.85 -9.58
CA ARG A 9 16.76 1.64 -9.46
C ARG A 9 17.13 1.44 -8.00
N ALA A 10 16.73 0.32 -7.43
CA ALA A 10 16.99 -0.03 -6.03
C ALA A 10 17.06 -1.55 -5.85
N GLU A 11 17.43 -1.95 -4.64
CA GLU A 11 17.58 -3.34 -4.22
C GLU A 11 16.77 -3.63 -2.96
N ALA A 12 15.56 -3.04 -2.86
CA ALA A 12 14.73 -3.18 -1.67
C ALA A 12 14.45 -4.66 -1.38
N ALA A 13 14.65 -5.08 -0.13
CA ALA A 13 14.34 -6.43 0.28
C ALA A 13 12.82 -6.68 0.15
N LEU A 14 12.02 -5.71 0.61
CA LEU A 14 10.56 -5.68 0.44
C LEU A 14 10.11 -4.25 0.16
N GLY A 15 10.17 -3.85 -1.12
CA GLY A 15 9.67 -2.56 -1.57
C GLY A 15 8.15 -2.51 -1.43
N GLU A 16 7.58 -1.48 -0.80
CA GLU A 16 6.13 -1.46 -0.47
C GLU A 16 5.56 -0.05 -0.26
N GLY A 17 4.24 0.02 -0.09
CA GLY A 17 3.49 1.17 0.37
C GLY A 17 3.67 2.45 -0.45
N PRO A 18 3.70 2.40 -1.81
CA PRO A 18 3.83 3.61 -2.60
C PRO A 18 2.64 4.54 -2.35
N THR A 19 2.90 5.83 -2.21
CA THR A 19 1.86 6.85 -2.10
C THR A 19 2.36 8.17 -2.65
N TRP A 20 1.49 8.91 -3.32
CA TRP A 20 1.81 10.23 -3.85
C TRP A 20 1.45 11.30 -2.82
N ASP A 21 2.41 12.15 -2.49
CA ASP A 21 2.21 13.36 -1.71
C ASP A 21 2.08 14.57 -2.68
N PRO A 22 0.86 15.07 -2.93
CA PRO A 22 0.66 16.21 -3.82
C PRO A 22 1.21 17.52 -3.25
N ALA A 23 1.35 17.64 -1.93
CA ALA A 23 1.84 18.87 -1.30
C ALA A 23 3.34 19.06 -1.56
N THR A 24 4.10 17.98 -1.62
CA THR A 24 5.55 18.03 -1.91
C THR A 24 5.92 17.59 -3.32
N GLY A 25 4.98 17.04 -4.09
CA GLY A 25 5.22 16.53 -5.44
C GLY A 25 6.14 15.31 -5.45
N ARG A 26 6.01 14.45 -4.44
CA ARG A 26 6.89 13.30 -4.21
C ARG A 26 6.11 12.02 -4.08
N LEU A 27 6.67 10.95 -4.63
CA LEU A 27 6.29 9.60 -4.24
C LEU A 27 7.02 9.21 -2.96
N ILE A 28 6.30 8.64 -2.01
CA ILE A 28 6.83 7.98 -0.81
C ILE A 28 6.67 6.47 -1.03
N TRP A 29 7.67 5.69 -0.64
CA TRP A 29 7.61 4.21 -0.63
C TRP A 29 8.60 3.66 0.40
N LEU A 30 8.55 2.38 0.68
CA LEU A 30 9.29 1.76 1.79
C LEU A 30 10.16 0.60 1.30
N ASP A 31 11.20 0.29 2.07
CA ASP A 31 11.78 -1.06 2.14
C ASP A 31 11.50 -1.58 3.55
N ILE A 32 10.45 -2.39 3.69
CA ILE A 32 9.94 -2.82 5.00
C ILE A 32 11.02 -3.56 5.77
N LEU A 33 11.59 -4.60 5.15
CA LEU A 33 12.60 -5.48 5.76
C LEU A 33 13.97 -4.80 5.85
N GLY A 34 14.22 -3.79 5.00
CA GLY A 34 15.39 -2.93 5.12
C GLY A 34 15.26 -1.81 6.16
N ALA A 35 14.08 -1.64 6.78
CA ALA A 35 13.74 -0.54 7.68
C ALA A 35 14.06 0.85 7.08
N ARG A 36 13.59 1.10 5.85
CA ARG A 36 13.83 2.36 5.15
C ARG A 36 12.55 2.98 4.62
N LEU A 37 12.50 4.30 4.72
CA LEU A 37 11.53 5.16 4.06
C LEU A 37 12.22 5.91 2.93
N HIS A 38 11.67 5.81 1.73
CA HIS A 38 12.17 6.43 0.52
C HIS A 38 11.24 7.55 0.05
N THR A 39 11.82 8.60 -0.54
CA THR A 39 11.05 9.54 -1.37
C THR A 39 11.68 9.68 -2.74
N TYR A 40 10.85 10.00 -3.74
CA TYR A 40 11.25 10.26 -5.12
C TYR A 40 10.47 11.43 -5.70
N GLU A 41 11.17 12.42 -6.24
CA GLU A 41 10.61 13.59 -6.91
C GLU A 41 10.84 13.47 -8.43
N PRO A 42 9.80 13.16 -9.23
CA PRO A 42 9.97 12.89 -10.66
C PRO A 42 10.51 14.07 -11.45
N SER A 43 10.13 15.31 -11.07
CA SER A 43 10.51 16.53 -11.79
C SER A 43 12.01 16.83 -11.75
N SER A 44 12.70 16.43 -10.69
CA SER A 44 14.13 16.68 -10.49
C SER A 44 14.98 15.40 -10.51
N GLY A 45 14.33 14.23 -10.39
CA GLY A 45 14.99 12.95 -10.15
C GLY A 45 15.52 12.78 -8.72
N ARG A 46 15.31 13.76 -7.82
CA ARG A 46 15.81 13.72 -6.44
C ARG A 46 15.20 12.55 -5.67
N ARG A 47 16.04 11.87 -4.91
CA ARG A 47 15.68 10.71 -4.08
C ARG A 47 16.23 10.89 -2.68
N THR A 48 15.46 10.51 -1.67
CA THR A 48 15.95 10.47 -0.28
C THR A 48 15.70 9.09 0.31
N VAL A 49 16.53 8.72 1.28
CA VAL A 49 16.35 7.50 2.07
C VAL A 49 16.53 7.86 3.53
N ARG A 50 15.59 7.44 4.37
CA ARG A 50 15.65 7.54 5.83
C ARG A 50 15.63 6.14 6.42
N THR A 51 16.60 5.82 7.25
CA THR A 51 16.55 4.61 8.08
C THR A 51 15.57 4.82 9.22
N THR A 52 14.69 3.86 9.46
CA THR A 52 13.80 3.79 10.61
C THR A 52 14.38 2.85 11.66
N PRO A 53 14.09 3.05 12.96
CA PRO A 53 14.63 2.19 14.03
C PRO A 53 14.02 0.77 14.04
N GLN A 54 13.00 0.53 13.22
CA GLN A 54 12.25 -0.71 13.12
C GLN A 54 11.59 -0.79 11.74
N HIS A 55 11.04 -1.96 11.39
CA HIS A 55 10.24 -2.10 10.17
C HIS A 55 9.05 -1.13 10.20
N VAL A 56 8.84 -0.48 9.05
CA VAL A 56 7.70 0.38 8.74
C VAL A 56 6.93 -0.30 7.62
N GLY A 57 5.65 -0.59 7.84
CA GLY A 57 4.79 -1.26 6.86
C GLY A 57 4.13 -0.29 5.90
N ALA A 58 3.80 0.91 6.37
CA ALA A 58 3.22 1.99 5.57
C ALA A 58 3.60 3.38 6.10
N ALA A 59 3.65 4.36 5.20
CA ALA A 59 3.85 5.77 5.53
C ALA A 59 2.91 6.62 4.67
N LYS A 60 2.09 7.49 5.28
CA LYS A 60 1.09 8.31 4.57
C LYS A 60 1.22 9.79 4.93
N PRO A 61 0.98 10.72 3.97
CA PRO A 61 0.94 12.14 4.25
C PRO A 61 -0.10 12.52 5.30
N ARG A 62 0.19 13.56 6.08
CA ARG A 62 -0.75 14.12 7.07
C ARG A 62 -1.18 15.52 6.67
N ALA A 63 -2.40 15.90 7.06
CA ALA A 63 -2.99 17.19 6.72
C ALA A 63 -2.19 18.37 7.31
N GLY A 64 -1.64 18.18 8.52
CA GLY A 64 -0.75 19.15 9.18
C GLY A 64 0.71 19.10 8.73
N GLY A 65 1.05 18.27 7.74
CA GLY A 65 2.41 18.04 7.28
C GLY A 65 3.13 16.89 8.00
N GLY A 66 4.22 16.42 7.40
CA GLY A 66 4.88 15.19 7.84
C GLY A 66 4.08 13.93 7.51
N LEU A 67 4.37 12.84 8.22
CA LEU A 67 3.90 11.50 7.89
C LEU A 67 3.29 10.80 9.11
N VAL A 68 2.26 9.99 8.88
CA VAL A 68 1.84 8.93 9.80
C VAL A 68 2.48 7.62 9.36
N LEU A 69 3.03 6.87 10.31
CA LEU A 69 3.81 5.65 10.08
C LEU A 69 3.14 4.47 10.77
N ASN A 70 2.81 3.42 10.00
CA ASN A 70 2.43 2.12 10.55
C ASN A 70 3.72 1.31 10.79
N LEU A 71 4.15 1.21 12.05
CA LEU A 71 5.43 0.62 12.47
C LEU A 71 5.20 -0.74 13.16
N ARG A 72 6.25 -1.56 13.28
CA ARG A 72 6.19 -2.85 14.01
C ARG A 72 5.53 -2.72 15.39
N ASP A 73 5.87 -1.67 16.14
CA ASP A 73 5.44 -1.49 17.53
C ASP A 73 4.19 -0.59 17.68
N GLY A 74 3.58 -0.12 16.59
CA GLY A 74 2.37 0.72 16.64
C GLY A 74 2.31 1.78 15.55
N VAL A 75 1.50 2.82 15.77
CA VAL A 75 1.35 3.94 14.84
C VAL A 75 2.04 5.19 15.40
N GLY A 76 2.97 5.74 14.62
CA GLY A 76 3.75 6.92 14.97
C GLY A 76 3.52 8.09 14.01
N LEU A 77 3.90 9.28 14.45
CA LEU A 77 3.86 10.51 13.70
C LEU A 77 5.27 11.04 13.55
N LEU A 78 5.63 11.44 12.34
CA LEU A 78 6.89 12.05 11.98
C LEU A 78 6.63 13.44 11.40
N ASP A 79 7.00 14.48 12.14
CA ASP A 79 6.87 15.87 11.68
C ASP A 79 7.93 16.20 10.61
N SER A 80 7.76 17.33 9.92
CA SER A 80 8.71 17.78 8.89
C SER A 80 10.08 18.20 9.42
N ASP A 81 10.20 18.44 10.73
CA ASP A 81 11.45 18.73 11.43
C ASP A 81 12.11 17.47 12.02
N ASP A 82 11.62 16.30 11.62
CA ASP A 82 12.04 14.97 12.08
C ASP A 82 11.65 14.60 13.51
N THR A 83 10.80 15.40 14.16
CA THR A 83 10.25 15.04 15.47
C THR A 83 9.34 13.82 15.35
N PHE A 84 9.67 12.76 16.08
CA PHE A 84 8.87 11.54 16.16
C PHE A 84 8.08 11.48 17.48
N ARG A 85 6.82 11.06 17.40
CA ARG A 85 5.99 10.70 18.56
C ARG A 85 5.10 9.52 18.26
N TRP A 86 4.78 8.72 19.28
CA TRP A 86 3.75 7.69 19.16
C TRP A 86 2.36 8.32 19.18
N LEU A 87 1.51 7.93 18.23
CA LEU A 87 0.06 8.17 18.29
C LEU A 87 -0.62 7.02 19.04
N HIS A 88 -0.23 5.79 18.73
CA HIS A 88 -0.64 4.57 19.43
C HIS A 88 0.56 3.64 19.52
N HIS A 89 0.93 3.20 20.72
CA HIS A 89 2.09 2.34 20.94
C HIS A 89 1.67 1.05 21.61
N GLU A 90 1.73 -0.06 20.86
CA GLU A 90 1.27 -1.37 21.29
C GLU A 90 2.15 -2.48 20.66
N PRO A 91 3.36 -2.68 21.21
CA PRO A 91 4.24 -3.74 20.74
C PRO A 91 3.63 -5.12 21.02
N VAL A 92 3.56 -5.97 19.99
CA VAL A 92 3.12 -7.35 20.14
C VAL A 92 4.13 -8.30 19.54
N ALA A 93 4.59 -9.25 20.35
CA ALA A 93 5.67 -10.16 19.99
C ALA A 93 5.34 -10.98 18.73
N GLY A 94 6.24 -10.92 17.75
CA GLY A 94 6.10 -11.62 16.48
C GLY A 94 5.14 -10.96 15.48
N ARG A 95 4.52 -9.82 15.82
CA ARG A 95 3.67 -9.04 14.92
C ARG A 95 4.46 -7.89 14.27
N ARG A 96 4.05 -7.48 13.08
CA ARG A 96 4.51 -6.27 12.40
C ARG A 96 3.36 -5.54 11.72
N ALA A 97 3.54 -4.25 11.49
CA ALA A 97 2.79 -3.52 10.50
C ALA A 97 2.99 -4.11 9.10
N ASN A 98 1.94 -4.05 8.30
CA ASN A 98 1.98 -4.31 6.86
C ASN A 98 1.36 -3.10 6.14
N ASP A 99 0.43 -3.29 5.20
CA ASP A 99 -0.15 -2.17 4.46
C ASP A 99 -1.03 -1.26 5.35
N ALA A 100 -1.24 -0.04 4.89
CA ALA A 100 -2.22 0.87 5.45
C ALA A 100 -2.75 1.81 4.37
N ALA A 101 -3.96 2.32 4.57
CA ALA A 101 -4.54 3.35 3.72
C ALA A 101 -5.25 4.42 4.57
N VAL A 102 -5.41 5.62 4.01
CA VAL A 102 -6.20 6.67 4.66
C VAL A 102 -7.59 6.65 4.04
N ALA A 103 -8.62 6.52 4.88
CA ALA A 103 -10.01 6.51 4.46
C ALA A 103 -10.49 7.91 4.07
N PRO A 104 -11.63 8.04 3.36
CA PRO A 104 -12.20 9.34 2.97
C PRO A 104 -12.44 10.32 4.15
N ASP A 105 -12.67 9.80 5.36
CA ASP A 105 -12.83 10.59 6.59
C ASP A 105 -11.50 11.03 7.22
N GLY A 106 -10.36 10.67 6.61
CA GLY A 106 -9.03 11.00 7.09
C GLY A 106 -8.48 10.09 8.19
N SER A 107 -9.18 9.02 8.54
CA SER A 107 -8.69 8.00 9.48
C SER A 107 -7.68 7.07 8.81
N LEU A 108 -6.70 6.58 9.57
CA LEU A 108 -5.75 5.58 9.11
C LEU A 108 -6.32 4.19 9.33
N TRP A 109 -6.36 3.38 8.28
CA TRP A 109 -6.68 1.96 8.34
C TRP A 109 -5.38 1.18 8.22
N ALA A 110 -4.90 0.68 9.35
CA ALA A 110 -3.59 0.07 9.51
C ALA A 110 -3.71 -1.44 9.64
N GLY A 111 -3.11 -2.14 8.68
CA GLY A 111 -2.99 -3.59 8.66
C GLY A 111 -1.78 -4.09 9.44
N THR A 112 -1.95 -5.25 10.06
CA THR A 112 -0.86 -5.98 10.72
C THR A 112 -0.84 -7.44 10.28
N MET A 113 0.28 -8.11 10.56
CA MET A 113 0.46 -9.55 10.34
C MET A 113 1.55 -10.08 11.27
N ARG A 114 1.69 -11.40 11.36
CA ARG A 114 2.84 -12.02 12.02
C ARG A 114 4.00 -12.25 11.07
N TYR A 115 5.22 -12.25 11.59
CA TYR A 115 6.42 -12.62 10.81
C TYR A 115 6.41 -14.07 10.35
N ASP A 116 5.74 -14.95 11.09
CA ASP A 116 5.55 -16.36 10.73
C ASP A 116 4.33 -16.60 9.83
N GLU A 117 3.61 -15.52 9.44
CA GLU A 117 2.40 -15.56 8.63
C GLU A 117 1.31 -16.50 9.19
N ALA A 118 1.30 -16.73 10.51
CA ALA A 118 0.30 -17.60 11.11
C ALA A 118 -1.13 -17.05 10.89
N PRO A 119 -2.09 -17.91 10.47
CA PRO A 119 -3.48 -17.50 10.26
C PRO A 119 -4.10 -16.82 11.49
N GLY A 120 -4.84 -15.73 11.26
CA GLY A 120 -5.44 -14.92 12.33
C GLY A 120 -4.42 -14.15 13.19
N GLY A 121 -3.16 -14.07 12.76
CA GLY A 121 -2.10 -13.37 13.47
C GLY A 121 -2.09 -11.85 13.29
N GLY A 122 -2.87 -11.35 12.33
CA GLY A 122 -2.97 -9.94 11.98
C GLY A 122 -4.37 -9.37 12.24
N THR A 123 -4.45 -8.04 12.16
CA THR A 123 -5.70 -7.27 12.25
C THR A 123 -5.69 -6.15 11.21
N LEU A 124 -6.89 -5.68 10.84
CA LEU A 124 -7.08 -4.36 10.25
C LEU A 124 -7.74 -3.46 11.31
N SER A 125 -7.09 -2.35 11.64
CA SER A 125 -7.59 -1.40 12.64
C SER A 125 -7.74 0.00 12.07
N ARG A 126 -8.80 0.70 12.45
CA ARG A 126 -9.03 2.12 12.15
C ARG A 126 -8.51 2.97 13.30
N LEU A 127 -7.72 3.99 12.97
CA LEU A 127 -7.14 4.95 13.90
C LEU A 127 -7.52 6.38 13.49
N THR A 128 -7.98 7.18 14.45
CA THR A 128 -8.29 8.60 14.25
C THR A 128 -7.11 9.49 14.68
N GLY A 129 -7.14 10.77 14.28
CA GLY A 129 -6.05 11.73 14.55
C GLY A 129 -5.79 12.01 16.03
N ASP A 130 -6.77 11.75 16.89
CA ASP A 130 -6.66 11.82 18.35
C ASP A 130 -6.09 10.54 18.99
N GLY A 131 -5.79 9.52 18.19
CA GLY A 131 -5.21 8.25 18.62
C GLY A 131 -6.23 7.20 19.05
N ALA A 132 -7.54 7.44 18.90
CA ALA A 132 -8.52 6.39 19.17
C ALA A 132 -8.39 5.25 18.15
N VAL A 133 -8.40 4.01 18.63
CA VAL A 133 -8.21 2.79 17.84
C VAL A 133 -9.44 1.91 17.92
N ARG A 134 -9.93 1.43 16.77
CA ARG A 134 -10.97 0.40 16.66
C ARG A 134 -10.49 -0.69 15.72
N THR A 135 -10.41 -1.92 16.21
CA THR A 135 -10.22 -3.08 15.34
C THR A 135 -11.46 -3.27 14.47
N VAL A 136 -11.25 -3.37 13.16
CA VAL A 136 -12.33 -3.52 12.17
C VAL A 136 -12.41 -4.97 11.69
N LEU A 137 -11.27 -5.58 11.37
CA LEU A 137 -11.16 -7.00 11.08
C LEU A 137 -10.18 -7.63 12.09
N PRO A 138 -10.66 -8.49 13.01
CA PRO A 138 -9.82 -9.04 14.08
C PRO A 138 -8.98 -10.25 13.66
N ASP A 139 -9.39 -10.96 12.60
CA ASP A 139 -8.80 -12.24 12.20
C ASP A 139 -8.38 -12.18 10.73
N VAL A 140 -7.19 -11.64 10.47
CA VAL A 140 -6.58 -11.60 9.13
C VAL A 140 -5.19 -12.22 9.17
N THR A 141 -4.73 -12.78 8.05
CA THR A 141 -3.42 -13.46 8.01
C THR A 141 -2.32 -12.50 7.57
N VAL A 142 -2.49 -11.89 6.41
CA VAL A 142 -1.59 -10.87 5.84
C VAL A 142 -2.44 -9.69 5.40
N SER A 143 -2.64 -8.74 6.30
CA SER A 143 -3.44 -7.54 6.00
C SER A 143 -2.76 -6.69 4.95
N ASN A 144 -3.39 -6.55 3.78
CA ASN A 144 -2.77 -5.93 2.61
C ASN A 144 -3.67 -4.87 1.97
N GLY A 145 -3.59 -4.72 0.66
CA GLY A 145 -4.23 -3.66 -0.12
C GLY A 145 -5.59 -3.23 0.40
N THR A 146 -5.72 -1.93 0.70
CA THR A 146 -6.96 -1.29 1.13
C THR A 146 -7.24 -0.05 0.30
N GLY A 147 -8.49 0.15 -0.13
CA GLY A 147 -8.89 1.34 -0.90
C GLY A 147 -10.40 1.54 -0.92
N TRP A 148 -10.85 2.70 -1.40
CA TRP A 148 -12.27 3.06 -1.44
C TRP A 148 -12.71 3.43 -2.86
N SER A 149 -13.98 3.18 -3.17
CA SER A 149 -14.60 3.67 -4.41
C SER A 149 -14.57 5.21 -4.47
N PRO A 150 -14.67 5.82 -5.67
CA PRO A 150 -14.63 7.27 -5.82
C PRO A 150 -15.69 8.02 -5.00
N ASP A 151 -16.85 7.39 -4.78
CA ASP A 151 -17.95 7.93 -3.96
C ASP A 151 -17.86 7.55 -2.47
N GLY A 152 -16.82 6.79 -2.08
CA GLY A 152 -16.56 6.34 -0.71
C GLY A 152 -17.53 5.30 -0.16
N ARG A 153 -18.46 4.78 -0.97
CA ARG A 153 -19.51 3.84 -0.52
C ARG A 153 -19.06 2.38 -0.48
N LEU A 154 -17.98 2.05 -1.16
CA LEU A 154 -17.38 0.74 -1.14
C LEU A 154 -15.96 0.83 -0.59
N MET A 155 -15.58 -0.18 0.19
CA MET A 155 -14.21 -0.42 0.58
C MET A 155 -13.74 -1.75 -0.03
N TYR A 156 -12.55 -1.74 -0.62
CA TYR A 156 -11.87 -2.91 -1.13
C TYR A 156 -10.74 -3.31 -0.17
N TYR A 157 -10.56 -4.61 0.02
CA TYR A 157 -9.58 -5.14 0.96
C TYR A 157 -8.99 -6.47 0.49
N ILE A 158 -7.72 -6.68 0.82
CA ILE A 158 -6.98 -7.91 0.54
C ILE A 158 -6.43 -8.49 1.84
N ASP A 159 -6.76 -9.75 2.10
CA ASP A 159 -5.99 -10.65 2.98
C ASP A 159 -5.30 -11.68 2.09
N SER A 160 -4.00 -11.49 1.81
CA SER A 160 -3.33 -12.10 0.65
C SER A 160 -3.48 -13.63 0.53
N PRO A 161 -3.36 -14.44 1.61
CA PRO A 161 -3.50 -15.89 1.52
C PRO A 161 -4.88 -16.37 1.10
N THR A 162 -5.92 -15.52 1.24
CA THR A 162 -7.26 -15.85 0.76
C THR A 162 -7.38 -15.81 -0.77
N ARG A 163 -6.40 -15.19 -1.45
CA ARG A 163 -6.40 -14.92 -2.90
C ARG A 163 -7.62 -14.15 -3.39
N ARG A 164 -8.25 -13.39 -2.52
CA ARG A 164 -9.42 -12.60 -2.86
C ARG A 164 -9.13 -11.12 -2.74
N VAL A 165 -9.76 -10.38 -3.65
CA VAL A 165 -10.10 -8.98 -3.41
C VAL A 165 -11.53 -8.98 -2.92
N ASP A 166 -11.72 -8.57 -1.68
CA ASP A 166 -13.04 -8.43 -1.08
C ASP A 166 -13.54 -7.00 -1.20
N VAL A 167 -14.85 -6.85 -1.23
CA VAL A 167 -15.55 -5.57 -1.19
C VAL A 167 -16.55 -5.56 -0.04
N PHE A 168 -16.71 -4.39 0.57
CA PHE A 168 -17.64 -4.10 1.65
C PHE A 168 -18.47 -2.89 1.28
N ASP A 169 -19.69 -2.83 1.78
CA ASP A 169 -20.40 -1.55 1.87
C ASP A 169 -19.74 -0.71 2.97
N HIS A 170 -19.57 0.58 2.74
CA HIS A 170 -18.89 1.50 3.64
C HIS A 170 -19.74 2.75 3.88
N ASP A 171 -19.96 3.06 5.15
CA ASP A 171 -20.72 4.22 5.60
C ASP A 171 -20.13 4.79 6.91
N ALA A 172 -20.87 5.70 7.56
CA ALA A 172 -20.42 6.34 8.79
C ALA A 172 -20.29 5.39 9.99
N ASP A 173 -20.99 4.24 9.98
CA ASP A 173 -20.98 3.26 11.07
C ASP A 173 -19.83 2.23 10.91
N GLY A 174 -19.33 2.07 9.69
CA GLY A 174 -18.13 1.29 9.37
C GLY A 174 -18.25 0.54 8.05
N ILE A 175 -17.84 -0.73 8.08
CA ILE A 175 -17.92 -1.64 6.92
C ILE A 175 -18.91 -2.78 7.18
N HIS A 176 -19.63 -3.17 6.13
CA HIS A 176 -20.70 -4.17 6.19
C HIS A 176 -20.66 -5.08 4.95
N GLU A 177 -21.43 -6.17 4.98
CA GLU A 177 -21.72 -7.00 3.79
C GLU A 177 -20.48 -7.44 2.97
N ARG A 178 -19.49 -8.04 3.67
CA ARG A 178 -18.28 -8.58 3.04
C ARG A 178 -18.63 -9.59 1.95
N ARG A 179 -18.14 -9.34 0.73
CA ARG A 179 -18.32 -10.23 -0.43
C ARG A 179 -17.06 -10.27 -1.28
N THR A 180 -16.86 -11.38 -1.99
CA THR A 180 -15.77 -11.49 -2.97
C THR A 180 -16.08 -10.58 -4.15
N LEU A 181 -15.15 -9.69 -4.50
CA LEU A 181 -15.19 -9.00 -5.81
C LEU A 181 -14.47 -9.85 -6.87
N VAL A 182 -13.27 -10.30 -6.54
CA VAL A 182 -12.42 -11.10 -7.44
C VAL A 182 -11.73 -12.21 -6.65
N GLU A 183 -11.63 -13.39 -7.25
CA GLU A 183 -10.74 -14.47 -6.81
C GLU A 183 -9.58 -14.58 -7.80
N ILE A 184 -8.35 -14.54 -7.30
CA ILE A 184 -7.12 -14.67 -8.08
C ILE A 184 -6.83 -16.17 -8.25
N GLU A 185 -6.72 -16.60 -9.51
CA GLU A 185 -6.55 -17.99 -9.86
C GLU A 185 -5.19 -18.57 -9.42
N GLU A 186 -5.16 -19.89 -9.16
CA GLU A 186 -3.93 -20.61 -8.84
C GLU A 186 -2.85 -20.38 -9.91
N GLY A 187 -1.62 -20.11 -9.47
CA GLY A 187 -0.48 -19.83 -10.36
C GLY A 187 -0.40 -18.39 -10.87
N ALA A 188 -1.40 -17.54 -10.63
CA ALA A 188 -1.34 -16.11 -10.97
C ALA A 188 -0.62 -15.25 -9.93
N GLY A 189 -0.22 -15.84 -8.80
CA GLY A 189 0.35 -15.15 -7.65
C GLY A 189 -0.69 -14.88 -6.56
N PHE A 190 -0.38 -13.95 -5.68
CA PHE A 190 -1.22 -13.54 -4.56
C PHE A 190 -1.53 -12.04 -4.65
N PRO A 191 -2.77 -11.62 -4.42
CA PRO A 191 -3.10 -10.20 -4.35
C PRO A 191 -2.37 -9.56 -3.18
N ASP A 192 -1.75 -8.40 -3.41
CA ASP A 192 -0.88 -7.71 -2.45
C ASP A 192 -1.43 -6.29 -2.20
N GLY A 193 -0.67 -5.22 -2.48
CA GLY A 193 -1.16 -3.84 -2.45
C GLY A 193 -2.12 -3.48 -3.60
N LEU A 194 -3.06 -2.57 -3.34
CA LEU A 194 -4.05 -2.10 -4.34
C LEU A 194 -4.18 -0.57 -4.39
N THR A 195 -4.72 -0.06 -5.49
CA THR A 195 -5.22 1.32 -5.60
C THR A 195 -6.49 1.39 -6.46
N VAL A 196 -7.28 2.46 -6.33
CA VAL A 196 -8.53 2.66 -7.07
C VAL A 196 -8.40 3.86 -7.99
N ASP A 197 -8.81 3.71 -9.25
CA ASP A 197 -8.81 4.80 -10.23
C ASP A 197 -10.11 5.62 -10.24
N ALA A 198 -10.13 6.70 -11.00
CA ALA A 198 -11.26 7.62 -11.10
C ALA A 198 -12.52 7.00 -11.75
N GLU A 199 -12.39 5.87 -12.43
CA GLU A 199 -13.51 5.10 -12.98
C GLU A 199 -14.03 4.06 -11.97
N GLY A 200 -13.43 3.99 -10.79
CA GLY A 200 -13.77 3.02 -9.74
C GLY A 200 -13.17 1.64 -9.97
N CYS A 201 -12.23 1.49 -10.90
CA CYS A 201 -11.56 0.21 -11.13
C CYS A 201 -10.44 0.00 -10.11
N VAL A 202 -10.27 -1.26 -9.69
CA VAL A 202 -9.31 -1.67 -8.66
C VAL A 202 -8.06 -2.24 -9.34
N TRP A 203 -6.92 -1.60 -9.10
CA TRP A 203 -5.61 -2.03 -9.57
C TRP A 203 -4.91 -2.81 -8.46
N VAL A 204 -4.50 -4.04 -8.75
CA VAL A 204 -3.99 -5.00 -7.77
C VAL A 204 -2.62 -5.50 -8.19
N ALA A 205 -1.62 -5.30 -7.34
CA ALA A 205 -0.31 -5.93 -7.48
C ALA A 205 -0.39 -7.42 -7.15
N LEU A 206 0.32 -8.24 -7.93
CA LEU A 206 0.36 -9.69 -7.74
C LEU A 206 1.76 -10.17 -7.34
N TRP A 207 1.90 -10.52 -6.07
CA TRP A 207 3.08 -11.17 -5.51
C TRP A 207 3.25 -12.58 -6.11
N ASP A 208 4.45 -12.91 -6.57
CA ASP A 208 4.74 -14.09 -7.42
C ASP A 208 4.04 -14.11 -8.79
N GLY A 209 3.21 -13.11 -9.11
CA GLY A 209 2.52 -13.01 -10.40
C GLY A 209 3.25 -12.15 -11.43
N GLY A 210 4.17 -11.29 -10.99
CA GLY A 210 4.88 -10.36 -11.86
C GLY A 210 3.98 -9.46 -12.69
N ALA A 211 2.88 -9.00 -12.09
CA ALA A 211 1.89 -8.19 -12.78
C ALA A 211 1.15 -7.24 -11.84
N VAL A 212 0.58 -6.19 -12.44
CA VAL A 212 -0.55 -5.46 -11.88
C VAL A 212 -1.77 -5.74 -12.76
N ARG A 213 -2.90 -6.08 -12.15
CA ARG A 213 -4.18 -6.29 -12.85
C ARG A 213 -5.18 -5.22 -12.46
N ARG A 214 -5.95 -4.72 -13.44
CA ARG A 214 -7.06 -3.79 -13.24
C ARG A 214 -8.38 -4.54 -13.37
N TYR A 215 -9.23 -4.41 -12.37
CA TYR A 215 -10.57 -4.99 -12.35
C TYR A 215 -11.63 -3.90 -12.33
N THR A 216 -12.72 -4.09 -13.07
CA THR A 216 -13.86 -3.18 -13.07
C THR A 216 -14.60 -3.22 -11.71
N PRO A 217 -15.50 -2.26 -11.43
CA PRO A 217 -16.36 -2.34 -10.24
C PRO A 217 -17.22 -3.61 -10.15
N ALA A 218 -17.42 -4.31 -11.27
CA ALA A 218 -18.13 -5.58 -11.33
C ALA A 218 -17.21 -6.81 -11.12
N GLY A 219 -15.90 -6.60 -10.94
CA GLY A 219 -14.91 -7.68 -10.76
C GLY A 219 -14.38 -8.27 -12.05
N GLU A 220 -14.68 -7.67 -13.21
CA GLU A 220 -14.18 -8.15 -14.51
C GLU A 220 -12.73 -7.70 -14.73
N LEU A 221 -11.87 -8.59 -15.22
CA LEU A 221 -10.50 -8.23 -15.58
C LEU A 221 -10.50 -7.36 -16.84
N ASP A 222 -10.09 -6.11 -16.70
CA ASP A 222 -10.04 -5.13 -17.80
C ASP A 222 -8.64 -5.02 -18.42
N ARG A 223 -7.59 -5.02 -17.59
CA ARG A 223 -6.22 -4.81 -18.05
C ARG A 223 -5.19 -5.57 -17.24
N VAL A 224 -4.12 -6.00 -17.90
CA VAL A 224 -2.93 -6.60 -17.27
C VAL A 224 -1.68 -5.82 -17.67
N ILE A 225 -0.88 -5.44 -16.69
CA ILE A 225 0.47 -4.90 -16.86
C ILE A 225 1.45 -5.97 -16.40
N THR A 226 2.16 -6.59 -17.35
CA THR A 226 3.22 -7.56 -17.04
C THR A 226 4.53 -6.84 -16.74
N LEU A 227 5.23 -7.31 -15.70
CA LEU A 227 6.44 -6.72 -15.16
C LEU A 227 7.60 -7.71 -15.22
N PRO A 228 8.86 -7.23 -15.17
CA PRO A 228 10.03 -8.07 -15.36
C PRO A 228 10.40 -8.90 -14.12
N THR A 229 9.75 -8.64 -12.98
CA THR A 229 10.03 -9.27 -11.69
C THR A 229 8.78 -9.92 -11.11
N PRO A 230 8.88 -11.15 -10.56
CA PRO A 230 7.73 -11.87 -10.03
C PRO A 230 7.16 -11.24 -8.75
N ARG A 231 7.99 -10.53 -7.97
CA ARG A 231 7.59 -9.96 -6.67
C ARG A 231 7.08 -8.53 -6.84
N THR A 232 5.91 -8.38 -7.45
CA THR A 232 5.20 -7.09 -7.53
C THR A 232 4.37 -6.92 -6.26
N THR A 233 4.58 -5.82 -5.53
CA THR A 233 4.08 -5.70 -4.14
C THR A 233 2.93 -4.73 -4.01
N ALA A 234 3.03 -3.52 -4.57
CA ALA A 234 1.97 -2.54 -4.48
C ALA A 234 2.03 -1.55 -5.63
N CYS A 235 0.96 -0.76 -5.79
CA CYS A 235 0.90 0.28 -6.80
C CYS A 235 0.11 1.51 -6.32
N ALA A 236 0.46 2.68 -6.85
CA ALA A 236 -0.23 3.93 -6.58
C ALA A 236 -0.13 4.88 -7.76
N PHE A 237 -1.21 5.61 -8.04
CA PHE A 237 -1.17 6.71 -8.99
C PHE A 237 -0.40 7.91 -8.42
N GLY A 238 0.40 8.55 -9.27
CA GLY A 238 1.20 9.71 -8.92
C GLY A 238 1.47 10.62 -10.12
N GLY A 239 2.37 11.58 -9.90
CA GLY A 239 2.62 12.66 -10.83
C GLY A 239 1.59 13.80 -10.69
N PRO A 240 1.87 14.99 -11.23
CA PRO A 240 1.02 16.17 -11.04
C PRO A 240 -0.43 16.00 -11.52
N ALA A 241 -0.65 15.14 -12.52
CA ALA A 241 -1.96 14.82 -13.07
C ALA A 241 -2.56 13.50 -12.53
N LEU A 242 -1.83 12.79 -11.65
CA LEU A 242 -2.21 11.46 -11.14
C LEU A 242 -2.44 10.41 -12.24
N THR A 243 -1.72 10.52 -13.36
CA THR A 243 -1.90 9.61 -14.51
C THR A 243 -0.92 8.45 -14.53
N ASP A 244 0.16 8.55 -13.74
CA ASP A 244 1.28 7.61 -13.80
C ASP A 244 1.14 6.59 -12.68
N LEU A 245 1.18 5.30 -13.02
CA LEU A 245 1.08 4.23 -12.04
C LEU A 245 2.48 3.82 -11.58
N TYR A 246 2.84 4.17 -10.34
CA TYR A 246 4.05 3.72 -9.70
C TYR A 246 3.86 2.34 -9.08
N ILE A 247 4.86 1.48 -9.19
CA ILE A 247 4.77 0.08 -8.79
C ILE A 247 6.03 -0.29 -8.00
N THR A 248 5.85 -0.76 -6.77
CA THR A 248 6.93 -1.29 -5.95
C THR A 248 7.13 -2.78 -6.21
N THR A 249 8.36 -3.24 -5.99
CA THR A 249 8.74 -4.63 -6.16
C THR A 249 9.68 -5.06 -5.04
N ALA A 250 9.92 -6.37 -4.89
CA ALA A 250 10.76 -6.91 -3.82
C ALA A 250 11.80 -7.92 -4.32
N ARG A 251 12.83 -8.16 -3.51
CA ARG A 251 13.86 -9.19 -3.75
C ARG A 251 13.77 -10.39 -2.83
N THR A 252 13.09 -10.25 -1.69
CA THR A 252 13.05 -11.29 -0.68
C THR A 252 12.56 -12.63 -1.26
N GLY A 253 13.21 -13.72 -0.87
CA GLY A 253 12.92 -15.06 -1.36
C GLY A 253 13.32 -15.35 -2.81
N LEU A 254 13.85 -14.38 -3.57
CA LEU A 254 14.32 -14.60 -4.94
C LEU A 254 15.83 -14.89 -4.99
N PRO A 255 16.30 -15.71 -5.95
CA PRO A 255 17.72 -15.76 -6.28
C PRO A 255 18.19 -14.39 -6.82
N PRO A 256 19.49 -14.09 -6.76
CA PRO A 256 20.05 -12.80 -7.20
C PRO A 256 20.09 -12.62 -8.73
N SER A 257 19.11 -13.13 -9.47
CA SER A 257 19.12 -13.21 -10.94
C SER A 257 18.38 -12.08 -11.64
N ASP A 258 17.41 -11.44 -10.99
CA ASP A 258 16.64 -10.35 -11.61
C ASP A 258 17.19 -8.97 -11.20
N PRO A 259 17.74 -8.20 -12.15
CA PRO A 259 18.29 -6.88 -11.87
C PRO A 259 17.24 -5.84 -11.41
N LEU A 260 15.96 -6.03 -11.67
CA LEU A 260 14.90 -5.05 -11.38
C LEU A 260 14.07 -5.37 -10.13
N SER A 261 14.21 -6.56 -9.56
CA SER A 261 13.61 -6.88 -8.26
C SER A 261 14.07 -5.90 -7.17
N GLY A 262 13.13 -5.36 -6.40
CA GLY A 262 13.39 -4.35 -5.37
C GLY A 262 13.48 -2.92 -5.88
N SER A 263 13.26 -2.69 -7.18
CA SER A 263 13.19 -1.34 -7.75
C SER A 263 11.76 -0.77 -7.71
N LEU A 264 11.67 0.54 -7.82
CA LEU A 264 10.42 1.24 -8.11
C LEU A 264 10.29 1.42 -9.63
N LEU A 265 9.19 0.93 -10.18
CA LEU A 265 8.83 1.07 -11.59
C LEU A 265 7.72 2.11 -11.75
N VAL A 266 7.53 2.59 -12.97
CA VAL A 266 6.41 3.46 -13.33
C VAL A 266 5.87 3.10 -14.71
N VAL A 267 4.54 3.19 -14.86
CA VAL A 267 3.85 3.14 -16.15
C VAL A 267 3.24 4.51 -16.41
N PRO A 268 3.87 5.36 -17.25
CA PRO A 268 3.37 6.69 -17.54
C PRO A 268 2.02 6.62 -18.26
N GLY A 269 1.08 7.50 -17.91
CA GLY A 269 -0.24 7.56 -18.55
C GLY A 269 -1.02 6.24 -18.46
N ALA A 270 -0.84 5.48 -17.37
CA ALA A 270 -1.49 4.18 -17.17
C ALA A 270 -3.03 4.31 -17.08
N GLY A 271 -3.51 5.40 -16.49
CA GLY A 271 -4.93 5.64 -16.23
C GLY A 271 -5.11 6.99 -15.55
N GLN A 272 -6.22 7.19 -14.85
CA GLN A 272 -6.47 8.40 -14.07
C GLN A 272 -6.72 8.02 -12.61
N GLY A 273 -5.76 8.32 -11.73
CA GLY A 273 -5.91 8.12 -10.30
C GLY A 273 -6.77 9.19 -9.62
N LEU A 274 -6.95 9.01 -8.32
CA LEU A 274 -7.65 9.93 -7.42
C LEU A 274 -6.70 10.54 -6.39
N PRO A 275 -6.90 11.81 -5.99
CA PRO A 275 -6.21 12.38 -4.84
C PRO A 275 -6.50 11.52 -3.60
N GLN A 276 -5.44 11.07 -2.94
CA GLN A 276 -5.58 10.30 -1.69
C GLN A 276 -5.80 11.28 -0.52
N PRO A 277 -6.74 11.02 0.39
CA PRO A 277 -6.93 11.86 1.56
C PRO A 277 -5.68 11.80 2.45
N PRO A 278 -5.23 12.94 3.02
CA PRO A 278 -4.19 12.92 4.03
C PRO A 278 -4.79 12.50 5.39
N PHE A 279 -3.96 11.90 6.24
CA PHE A 279 -4.37 11.57 7.61
C PHE A 279 -4.63 12.84 8.43
N GLN A 280 -5.71 12.87 9.20
CA GLN A 280 -6.22 14.07 9.91
C GLN A 280 -5.68 14.25 11.35
N GLY A 281 -4.51 13.70 11.68
CA GLY A 281 -3.82 13.87 12.97
C GLY A 281 -2.34 14.19 12.86
#